data_AF-A0A2V6R0W4-F1
#
_entry.id   AF-A0A2V6R0W4-F1
#
_cell.length_a   1.000
_cell.length_b   1.000
_cell.length_c   1.000
_cell.angle_alpha   90.00
_cell.angle_beta   90.00
_cell.angle_gamma   90.00
#
_symmetry.space_group_name_H-M   'P 1'
#
loop_
_entity.id
_entity.type
_entity.pdbx_description
1 polymer ?
#
loop_
_entity_poly.entity_id
_entity_poly.type
_entity_poly.pdbx_seq_one_letter_code
_entity_poly.pdbx_strand_id
1 'polypeptide(L)'
;MRRLITVLAGGALAVALGASAAGAQDVKQDTRDIRQDRRDIRSDTRDIRADRRDVARDRRELQQDVKNGDKRAAKGERADLRRDRKDLRQDLRERRTDRRDLRQDRRDRRRDVREAVGF
;
A
#
# COMPACT_ATOMS: atom_id res chain seq x y z
N MET A 1 -13.59 13.27 10.65
CA MET A 1 -12.24 13.76 10.99
C MET A 1 -11.28 13.26 9.92
N ARG A 2 -10.68 14.17 9.14
CA ARG A 2 -9.85 13.84 7.98
C ARG A 2 -8.51 13.26 8.43
N ARG A 3 -8.28 11.97 8.21
CA ARG A 3 -6.94 11.39 8.21
C ARG A 3 -6.52 11.22 6.76
N LEU A 4 -5.91 12.27 6.21
CA LEU A 4 -5.08 12.15 5.01
C LEU A 4 -3.86 11.32 5.43
N ILE A 5 -3.92 10.01 5.21
CA ILE A 5 -2.75 9.17 5.38
C ILE A 5 -2.04 9.22 4.02
N THR A 6 -1.10 10.15 3.90
CA THR A 6 -0.08 10.13 2.86
C THR A 6 0.64 8.79 2.96
N VAL A 7 0.30 7.86 2.07
CA VAL A 7 1.10 6.67 1.83
C VAL A 7 2.44 7.17 1.31
N LEU A 8 3.46 7.08 2.15
CA LEU A 8 4.84 7.30 1.74
C LEU A 8 5.12 6.27 0.66
N ALA A 9 5.21 6.73 -0.59
CA ALA A 9 5.74 5.96 -1.69
C ALA A 9 7.17 5.52 -1.31
N GLY A 10 7.28 4.32 -0.75
CA GLY A 10 8.55 3.66 -0.48
C GLY A 10 9.24 3.43 -1.81
N GLY A 11 10.37 4.10 -1.99
CA GLY A 11 10.99 4.34 -3.28
C GLY A 11 11.35 3.05 -4.02
N ALA A 12 10.93 2.98 -5.28
CA ALA A 12 11.55 2.11 -6.26
C ALA A 12 12.97 2.63 -6.56
N LEU A 13 13.96 2.18 -5.78
CA LEU A 13 15.37 2.38 -6.11
C LEU A 13 15.92 1.10 -6.72
N ALA A 14 15.64 0.92 -8.01
CA ALA A 14 16.33 -0.07 -8.83
C ALA A 14 17.73 0.46 -9.17
N VAL A 15 18.77 -0.03 -8.48
CA VAL A 15 20.16 0.12 -8.92
C VAL A 15 20.68 -1.26 -9.29
N ALA A 16 20.78 -1.51 -10.60
CA ALA A 16 21.38 -2.71 -11.15
C ALA A 16 22.74 -2.36 -11.75
N LEU A 17 23.86 -2.67 -11.08
CA LEU A 17 25.22 -2.59 -11.65
C LEU A 17 26.23 -3.53 -10.96
N GLY A 18 26.69 -4.57 -11.69
CA GLY A 18 28.10 -5.03 -11.70
C GLY A 18 28.56 -6.06 -10.65
N ALA A 19 28.90 -7.27 -11.11
CA ALA A 19 29.42 -8.40 -10.32
C ALA A 19 30.80 -8.18 -9.66
N SER A 20 31.07 -8.99 -8.61
CA SER A 20 32.27 -9.11 -7.73
C SER A 20 32.25 -8.28 -6.43
N ALA A 21 32.28 -8.96 -5.27
CA ALA A 21 32.10 -8.44 -3.89
C ALA A 21 30.80 -7.63 -3.62
N ALA A 22 30.30 -6.92 -4.62
CA ALA A 22 29.01 -6.28 -4.76
C ALA A 22 27.86 -7.29 -4.61
N GLY A 23 27.89 -8.46 -5.24
CA GLY A 23 26.76 -9.42 -5.19
C GLY A 23 26.34 -9.88 -3.79
N ALA A 24 27.28 -10.01 -2.83
CA ALA A 24 26.92 -10.31 -1.44
C ALA A 24 26.35 -9.10 -0.69
N GLN A 25 26.80 -7.89 -1.04
CA GLN A 25 26.25 -6.63 -0.53
C GLN A 25 24.85 -6.35 -1.13
N ASP A 26 24.65 -6.64 -2.41
CA ASP A 26 23.39 -6.50 -3.14
C ASP A 26 22.33 -7.43 -2.56
N VAL A 27 22.65 -8.73 -2.39
CA VAL A 27 21.74 -9.69 -1.74
C VAL A 27 21.37 -9.25 -0.31
N LYS A 28 22.30 -8.65 0.43
CA LYS A 28 22.05 -8.13 1.77
C LYS A 28 21.14 -6.90 1.73
N GLN A 29 21.33 -6.01 0.75
CA GLN A 29 20.52 -4.82 0.54
C GLN A 29 19.09 -5.21 0.12
N ASP A 30 18.94 -6.05 -0.90
CA ASP A 30 17.64 -6.61 -1.31
C ASP A 30 16.90 -7.28 -0.16
N THR A 31 17.62 -8.00 0.70
CA THR A 31 17.02 -8.65 1.86
C THR A 31 16.44 -7.63 2.85
N ARG A 32 17.10 -6.48 3.01
CA ARG A 32 16.61 -5.39 3.87
C ARG A 32 15.41 -4.70 3.22
N ASP A 33 15.47 -4.41 1.94
CA ASP A 33 14.40 -3.72 1.21
C ASP A 33 13.13 -4.59 1.16
N ILE A 34 13.25 -5.86 0.80
CA ILE A 34 12.15 -6.85 0.87
C ILE A 34 11.54 -6.95 2.27
N ARG A 35 12.33 -6.78 3.34
CA ARG A 35 11.81 -6.78 4.72
C ARG A 35 11.05 -5.51 5.03
N GLN A 36 11.52 -4.38 4.52
CA GLN A 36 10.87 -3.07 4.66
C GLN A 36 9.54 -3.05 3.90
N ASP A 37 9.51 -3.42 2.63
CA ASP A 37 8.27 -3.47 1.82
C ASP A 37 7.21 -4.37 2.44
N ARG A 38 7.63 -5.50 3.03
CA ARG A 38 6.70 -6.39 3.75
C ARG A 38 6.06 -5.72 4.97
N ARG A 39 6.80 -4.86 5.68
CA ARG A 39 6.28 -4.10 6.82
C ARG A 39 5.33 -3.03 6.34
N ASP A 40 5.70 -2.33 5.27
CA ASP A 40 4.90 -1.23 4.72
C ASP A 40 3.57 -1.76 4.16
N ILE A 41 3.59 -2.79 3.32
CA ILE A 41 2.38 -3.49 2.83
C ILE A 41 1.49 -3.97 3.99
N ARG A 42 2.09 -4.39 5.11
CA ARG A 42 1.33 -4.82 6.29
C ARG A 42 0.67 -3.63 6.99
N SER A 43 1.35 -2.48 7.07
CA SER A 43 0.79 -1.23 7.57
C SER A 43 -0.37 -0.79 6.69
N ASP A 44 -0.16 -0.69 5.37
CA ASP A 44 -1.21 -0.28 4.43
C ASP A 44 -2.42 -1.20 4.50
N THR A 45 -2.18 -2.51 4.69
CA THR A 45 -3.28 -3.47 4.86
C THR A 45 -4.09 -3.20 6.13
N ARG A 46 -3.45 -2.73 7.21
CA ARG A 46 -4.14 -2.35 8.45
C ARG A 46 -4.92 -1.05 8.24
N ASP A 47 -4.32 -0.06 7.59
CA ASP A 47 -4.94 1.25 7.36
C ASP A 47 -6.15 1.13 6.43
N ILE A 48 -6.00 0.45 5.29
CA ILE A 48 -7.11 0.11 4.37
C ILE A 48 -8.25 -0.64 5.09
N ARG A 49 -7.94 -1.46 6.10
CA ARG A 49 -8.97 -2.15 6.90
C ARG A 49 -9.70 -1.19 7.84
N ALA A 50 -9.00 -0.21 8.40
CA ALA A 50 -9.60 0.85 9.21
C ALA A 50 -10.51 1.72 8.35
N ASP A 51 -10.03 2.20 7.20
CA ASP A 51 -10.80 3.05 6.29
C ASP A 51 -12.06 2.37 5.78
N ARG A 52 -11.98 1.05 5.52
CA ARG A 52 -13.17 0.24 5.18
C ARG A 52 -14.22 0.19 6.29
N ARG A 53 -13.80 0.19 7.55
CA ARG A 53 -14.72 0.22 8.70
C ARG A 53 -15.36 1.59 8.83
N ASP A 54 -14.61 2.65 8.61
CA ASP A 54 -15.10 4.02 8.69
C ASP A 54 -16.10 4.29 7.55
N VAL A 55 -15.77 3.92 6.31
CA VAL A 55 -16.73 3.95 5.17
C VAL A 55 -18.01 3.14 5.45
N ALA A 56 -17.89 2.02 6.17
CA ALA A 56 -19.06 1.23 6.55
C ALA A 56 -19.92 1.91 7.63
N ARG A 57 -19.30 2.67 8.53
CA ARG A 57 -19.98 3.49 9.54
C ARG A 57 -20.69 4.67 8.89
N ASP A 58 -20.00 5.45 8.08
CA ASP A 58 -20.55 6.63 7.40
C ASP A 58 -21.72 6.24 6.48
N ARG A 59 -21.67 5.04 5.89
CA ARG A 59 -22.80 4.50 5.11
C ARG A 59 -24.04 4.24 5.98
N ARG A 60 -23.86 3.81 7.23
CA ARG A 60 -24.97 3.59 8.17
C ARG A 60 -25.56 4.92 8.64
N GLU A 61 -24.71 5.90 8.93
CA GLU A 61 -25.11 7.27 9.32
C GLU A 61 -25.93 7.90 8.18
N LEU A 62 -25.45 7.81 6.94
CA LEU A 62 -26.20 8.21 5.74
C LEU A 62 -27.54 7.52 5.59
N GLN A 63 -27.64 6.24 5.91
CA GLN A 63 -28.91 5.55 5.85
C GLN A 63 -29.89 6.08 6.92
N GLN A 64 -29.40 6.44 8.10
CA GLN A 64 -30.22 7.02 9.17
C GLN A 64 -30.67 8.43 8.81
N ASP A 65 -29.78 9.29 8.31
CA ASP A 65 -30.11 10.67 7.92
C ASP A 65 -31.14 10.71 6.80
N VAL A 66 -30.97 9.83 5.79
CA VAL A 66 -31.96 9.67 4.73
C VAL A 66 -33.31 9.21 5.28
N LYS A 67 -33.33 8.28 6.25
CA LYS A 67 -34.56 7.79 6.89
C LYS A 67 -35.25 8.88 7.72
N ASN A 68 -34.47 9.71 8.41
CA ASN A 68 -34.95 10.81 9.25
C ASN A 68 -35.35 12.06 8.43
N GLY A 69 -35.06 12.07 7.13
CA GLY A 69 -35.38 13.17 6.23
C GLY A 69 -34.38 14.33 6.25
N ASP A 70 -33.23 14.17 6.91
CA ASP A 70 -32.17 15.19 6.89
C ASP A 70 -31.39 15.14 5.58
N LYS A 71 -31.93 15.83 4.57
CA LYS A 71 -31.35 15.89 3.22
C LYS A 71 -30.03 16.64 3.19
N ARG A 72 -29.76 17.56 4.14
CA ARG A 72 -28.54 18.37 4.15
C ARG A 72 -27.37 17.54 4.68
N ALA A 73 -27.56 16.88 5.82
CA ALA A 73 -26.55 15.98 6.40
C ALA A 73 -26.24 14.82 5.43
N ALA A 74 -27.28 14.16 4.90
CA ALA A 74 -27.13 13.09 3.91
C ALA A 74 -26.38 13.51 2.62
N LYS A 75 -26.47 14.78 2.20
CA LYS A 75 -25.72 15.28 1.05
C LYS A 75 -24.23 15.42 1.38
N GLY A 76 -23.90 15.91 2.58
CA GLY A 76 -22.52 16.01 3.07
C GLY A 76 -21.86 14.63 3.14
N GLU A 77 -22.50 13.69 3.83
CA GLU A 77 -21.98 12.34 4.00
C GLU A 77 -21.82 11.58 2.68
N ARG A 78 -22.72 11.78 1.71
CA ARG A 78 -22.54 11.24 0.35
C ARG A 78 -21.29 11.76 -0.34
N ALA A 79 -20.97 13.04 -0.15
CA ALA A 79 -19.78 13.65 -0.74
C ALA A 79 -18.51 13.10 -0.09
N ASP A 80 -18.51 12.93 1.23
CA ASP A 80 -17.40 12.37 1.99
C ASP A 80 -17.18 10.89 1.64
N LEU A 81 -18.23 10.05 1.69
CA LEU A 81 -18.19 8.65 1.24
C LEU A 81 -17.65 8.48 -0.19
N ARG A 82 -17.92 9.45 -1.08
CA ARG A 82 -17.38 9.42 -2.44
C ARG A 82 -15.87 9.67 -2.46
N ARG A 83 -15.37 10.58 -1.63
CA ARG A 83 -13.94 10.85 -1.48
C ARG A 83 -13.24 9.65 -0.85
N ASP A 84 -13.74 9.14 0.26
CA ASP A 84 -13.14 8.01 0.96
C ASP A 84 -13.08 6.76 0.07
N ARG A 85 -14.11 6.52 -0.75
CA ARG A 85 -14.08 5.43 -1.74
C ARG A 85 -13.07 5.64 -2.86
N LYS A 86 -12.78 6.89 -3.24
CA LYS A 86 -11.77 7.20 -4.24
C LYS A 86 -10.38 6.96 -3.66
N ASP A 87 -10.14 7.45 -2.45
CA ASP A 87 -8.87 7.33 -1.74
C ASP A 87 -8.58 5.85 -1.46
N LEU A 88 -9.55 5.10 -0.90
CA LEU A 88 -9.45 3.66 -0.71
C LEU A 88 -9.16 2.89 -2.01
N ARG A 89 -9.70 3.34 -3.15
CA ARG A 89 -9.39 2.74 -4.46
C ARG A 89 -7.96 3.00 -4.89
N GLN A 90 -7.42 4.18 -4.58
CA GLN A 90 -6.04 4.53 -4.84
C GLN A 90 -5.10 3.69 -3.95
N ASP A 91 -5.34 3.61 -2.65
CA ASP A 91 -4.51 2.81 -1.73
C ASP A 91 -4.49 1.32 -2.12
N LEU A 92 -5.65 0.81 -2.57
CA LEU A 92 -5.74 -0.57 -3.07
C LEU A 92 -4.92 -0.81 -4.35
N ARG A 93 -4.75 0.22 -5.19
CA ARG A 93 -3.92 0.16 -6.40
C ARG A 93 -2.44 0.23 -6.03
N GLU A 94 -2.06 1.18 -5.18
CA GLU A 94 -0.68 1.35 -4.70
C GLU A 94 -0.19 0.07 -4.04
N ARG A 95 -0.92 -0.45 -3.04
CA ARG A 95 -0.59 -1.74 -2.40
C ARG A 95 -0.51 -2.92 -3.37
N ARG A 96 -1.23 -2.87 -4.50
CA ARG A 96 -1.14 -3.91 -5.54
C ARG A 96 0.17 -3.78 -6.33
N THR A 97 0.59 -2.56 -6.62
CA THR A 97 1.90 -2.26 -7.21
C THR A 97 3.03 -2.69 -6.28
N ASP A 98 3.01 -2.31 -5.00
CA ASP A 98 4.05 -2.70 -4.04
C ASP A 98 4.18 -4.23 -3.91
N ARG A 99 3.04 -4.93 -3.96
CA ARG A 99 3.04 -6.40 -3.98
C ARG A 99 3.63 -6.99 -5.25
N ARG A 100 3.53 -6.30 -6.39
CA ARG A 100 4.16 -6.72 -7.64
C ARG A 100 5.67 -6.47 -7.58
N ASP A 101 6.07 -5.33 -7.08
CA ASP A 101 7.48 -4.93 -6.97
C ASP A 101 8.22 -5.85 -5.99
N LEU A 102 7.64 -6.09 -4.81
CA LEU A 102 8.13 -7.09 -3.85
C LEU A 102 8.24 -8.51 -4.44
N ARG A 103 7.45 -8.86 -5.46
CA ARG A 103 7.59 -10.15 -6.16
C ARG A 103 8.76 -10.12 -7.13
N GLN A 104 9.01 -8.98 -7.76
CA GLN A 104 10.12 -8.75 -8.66
C GLN A 104 11.44 -8.74 -7.89
N ASP A 105 11.56 -8.00 -6.78
CA ASP A 105 12.78 -7.94 -5.95
C ASP A 105 13.15 -9.32 -5.41
N ARG A 106 12.14 -10.13 -5.05
CA ARG A 106 12.37 -11.53 -4.66
C ARG A 106 12.90 -12.41 -5.78
N ARG A 107 12.57 -12.12 -7.04
CA ARG A 107 13.12 -12.82 -8.21
C ARG A 107 14.53 -12.37 -8.49
N ASP A 108 14.80 -11.07 -8.38
CA ASP A 108 16.10 -10.48 -8.67
C ASP A 108 17.12 -10.93 -7.62
N ARG A 109 16.80 -10.78 -6.33
CA ARG A 109 17.59 -11.37 -5.24
C ARG A 109 17.89 -12.87 -5.44
N ARG A 110 16.95 -13.65 -6.01
CA ARG A 110 17.19 -15.08 -6.28
C ARG A 110 18.18 -15.29 -7.43
N ARG A 111 18.19 -14.42 -8.44
CA ARG A 111 19.19 -14.41 -9.51
C ARG A 111 20.55 -14.02 -8.95
N ASP A 112 20.61 -12.95 -8.16
CA ASP A 112 21.87 -12.45 -7.59
C ASP A 112 22.50 -13.46 -6.65
N VAL A 113 21.67 -14.16 -5.85
CA VAL A 113 22.15 -15.31 -5.07
C VAL A 113 22.75 -16.38 -5.98
N ARG A 114 22.08 -16.78 -7.08
CA ARG A 114 22.60 -17.83 -7.99
C ARG A 114 23.92 -17.42 -8.63
N GLU A 115 24.00 -16.18 -9.11
CA GLU A 115 25.22 -15.61 -9.70
C GLU A 115 26.36 -15.58 -8.67
N ALA A 116 26.08 -15.18 -7.44
CA ALA A 116 27.07 -15.11 -6.37
C ALA A 116 27.60 -16.49 -5.92
N VAL A 117 26.79 -17.57 -6.00
CA VAL A 117 27.25 -18.94 -5.71
C VAL A 117 27.77 -19.72 -6.93
N GLY A 118 27.80 -19.12 -8.12
CA GLY A 118 28.47 -19.69 -9.30
C GLY A 118 27.77 -20.91 -9.90
N PHE A 119 26.46 -20.85 -10.11
CA PHE A 119 25.67 -21.83 -10.88
C PHE A 119 24.82 -21.17 -11.96
#